data_AF-A0A3N5UMP5-F1
#
_entry.id   AF-A0A3N5UMP5-F1
#
_cell.length_a   1.000
_cell.length_b   1.000
_cell.length_c   1.000
_cell.angle_alpha   90.00
_cell.angle_beta   90.00
_cell.angle_gamma   90.00
#
_symmetry.space_group_name_H-M   'P 1'
#
loop_
_entity.id
_entity.type
_entity.pdbx_description
1 polymer ?
#
loop_
_entity_poly.entity_id
_entity_poly.type
_entity_poly.pdbx_seq_one_letter_code
_entity_poly.pdbx_strand_id
1 'polypeptide(L)'
;MGAPQGFDRKEILSRIGTFFLLLGIVLLVFFFLSEAAQQVTFDYFCGGVILMVIGFIFRGQFKKATTPSGRFSLVKRLMPKSKKPDQEKK
;
A
#
# COMPACT_ATOMS: atom_id res chain seq x y z
N MET A 1 8.54 -29.25 4.23
CA MET A 1 7.08 -29.18 4.10
C MET A 1 6.64 -27.75 4.36
N GLY A 2 6.30 -27.01 3.30
CA GLY A 2 5.77 -25.64 3.45
C GLY A 2 4.33 -25.73 3.91
N ALA A 3 4.04 -25.24 5.12
CA ALA A 3 2.67 -25.10 5.59
C ALA A 3 1.83 -24.35 4.53
N PRO A 4 0.57 -24.74 4.29
CA PRO A 4 -0.32 -23.96 3.44
C PRO A 4 -0.37 -22.56 4.05
N GLN A 5 0.14 -21.58 3.31
CA GLN A 5 0.12 -20.17 3.69
C GLN A 5 -1.34 -19.81 3.88
N GLY A 6 -1.77 -19.75 5.14
CA GLY A 6 -3.11 -19.36 5.50
C GLY A 6 -3.42 -18.04 4.82
N PHE A 7 -4.56 -18.00 4.12
CA PHE A 7 -5.02 -16.87 3.32
C PHE A 7 -4.91 -15.56 4.13
N ASP A 8 -3.85 -14.79 3.89
CA ASP A 8 -3.55 -13.62 4.69
C ASP A 8 -4.44 -12.47 4.20
N ARG A 9 -5.64 -12.37 4.79
CA ARG A 9 -6.66 -11.37 4.42
C ARG A 9 -6.09 -9.96 4.37
N LYS A 10 -5.07 -9.69 5.18
CA LYS A 10 -4.35 -8.40 5.23
C LYS A 10 -3.58 -8.12 3.95
N GLU A 11 -2.94 -9.14 3.37
CA GLU A 11 -2.22 -9.01 2.11
C GLU A 11 -3.19 -8.72 0.96
N ILE A 12 -4.32 -9.42 0.92
CA ILE A 12 -5.35 -9.20 -0.11
C ILE A 12 -5.96 -7.81 0.02
N LEU A 13 -6.28 -7.36 1.25
CA LEU A 13 -6.76 -6.00 1.48
C LEU A 13 -5.73 -4.94 1.06
N SER A 14 -4.43 -5.17 1.31
CA SER A 14 -3.36 -4.27 0.86
C SER A 14 -3.22 -4.23 -0.67
N ARG A 15 -3.39 -5.37 -1.34
CA ARG A 15 -3.43 -5.45 -2.81
C ARG A 15 -4.66 -4.74 -3.37
N ILE A 16 -5.82 -4.94 -2.75
CA ILE A 16 -7.09 -4.24 -3.08
C ILE A 16 -6.91 -2.72 -2.96
N GLY A 17 -6.32 -2.23 -1.86
CA GLY A 17 -6.09 -0.80 -1.66
C GLY A 17 -5.15 -0.21 -2.71
N THR A 18 -4.14 -0.97 -3.12
CA THR A 18 -3.21 -0.56 -4.19
C THR A 18 -3.89 -0.53 -5.55
N PHE A 19 -4.78 -1.48 -5.83
CA PHE A 19 -5.60 -1.50 -7.04
C PHE A 19 -6.50 -0.26 -7.11
N PHE A 20 -7.21 0.07 -6.03
CA PHE A 20 -8.05 1.27 -5.96
C PHE A 20 -7.26 2.56 -6.15
N LEU A 21 -6.05 2.64 -5.60
CA LEU A 21 -5.14 3.77 -5.82
C LEU A 21 -4.73 3.91 -7.30
N LEU A 22 -4.36 2.81 -7.96
CA LEU A 22 -4.03 2.81 -9.39
C LEU A 22 -5.23 3.24 -10.24
N LEU A 23 -6.42 2.73 -9.92
CA LEU A 23 -7.66 3.06 -10.65
C LEU A 23 -8.01 4.55 -10.48
N GLY A 24 -7.87 5.09 -9.27
CA GLY A 24 -8.05 6.53 -9.01
C GLY A 24 -7.06 7.40 -9.79
N ILE A 25 -5.79 6.99 -9.89
CA ILE A 25 -4.79 7.70 -10.71
C ILE A 25 -5.18 7.68 -12.20
N VAL A 26 -5.61 6.53 -12.73
CA VAL A 26 -6.04 6.40 -14.13
C VAL A 26 -7.25 7.31 -14.41
N LEU A 27 -8.21 7.38 -13.49
CA LEU A 27 -9.36 8.27 -13.60
C LEU A 27 -8.96 9.76 -13.59
N LEU A 28 -8.00 10.14 -12.75
CA LEU A 28 -7.47 11.51 -12.76
C LEU A 28 -6.77 11.84 -14.09
N VAL A 29 -6.00 10.90 -14.65
CA VAL A 29 -5.41 11.06 -15.99
C VAL A 29 -6.51 11.25 -17.04
N PHE A 30 -7.58 10.42 -17.01
CA PHE A 30 -8.73 10.58 -17.90
C PHE A 30 -9.43 11.95 -17.75
N PHE A 31 -9.54 12.46 -16.53
CA PHE A 31 -10.07 13.80 -16.29
C PHE A 31 -9.23 14.88 -16.97
N PHE A 32 -7.89 14.83 -16.84
CA PHE A 32 -7.01 15.77 -17.54
C PHE A 32 -7.12 15.66 -19.06
N LEU A 33 -7.27 14.44 -19.60
CA LEU A 33 -7.53 14.25 -21.04
C LEU A 33 -8.87 14.85 -21.47
N SER A 34 -9.90 14.73 -20.63
CA SER A 34 -11.23 15.28 -20.91
C SER A 34 -11.25 16.81 -20.83
N GLU A 35 -10.48 17.38 -19.89
CA GLU A 35 -10.26 18.82 -19.80
C GLU A 35 -9.54 19.37 -21.04
N ALA A 36 -8.51 18.66 -21.53
CA ALA A 36 -7.84 19.00 -22.78
C ALA A 36 -8.77 18.94 -24.01
N ALA A 37 -9.84 18.13 -23.95
CA ALA A 37 -10.88 18.05 -24.98
C ALA A 37 -12.01 19.09 -24.80
N GLN A 38 -11.87 20.06 -23.89
CA GLN A 38 -12.91 21.04 -23.49
C GLN A 38 -14.21 20.42 -22.96
N GLN A 39 -14.23 19.11 -22.67
CA GLN A 39 -15.38 18.39 -22.13
C GLN A 39 -15.10 18.09 -20.67
N VAL A 40 -15.34 19.08 -19.79
CA VAL A 40 -15.02 18.94 -18.37
C VAL A 40 -16.03 18.01 -17.69
N THR A 41 -15.74 16.72 -17.67
CA THR A 41 -16.55 15.71 -16.99
C THR A 41 -16.09 15.57 -15.55
N PHE A 42 -16.73 16.35 -14.67
CA PHE A 42 -16.47 16.32 -13.23
C PHE A 42 -16.72 14.95 -12.58
N ASP A 43 -17.49 14.07 -13.22
CA ASP A 43 -17.74 12.71 -12.76
C ASP A 43 -16.45 11.90 -12.61
N TYR A 44 -15.51 12.02 -13.56
CA TYR A 44 -14.23 11.31 -13.49
C TYR A 44 -13.33 11.84 -12.38
N PHE A 45 -13.35 13.16 -12.15
CA PHE A 45 -12.62 13.78 -11.06
C PHE A 45 -13.18 13.35 -9.70
N CYS A 46 -14.50 13.48 -9.52
CA CYS A 46 -15.16 13.15 -8.26
C CYS A 46 -15.01 11.66 -7.93
N GLY A 47 -15.24 10.78 -8.91
CA GLY A 47 -15.02 9.35 -8.78
C GLY A 47 -13.56 9.01 -8.47
N GLY A 48 -12.61 9.59 -9.21
CA GLY A 48 -11.18 9.38 -9.04
C GLY A 48 -10.66 9.79 -7.66
N VAL A 49 -11.10 10.96 -7.16
CA VAL A 49 -10.73 11.46 -5.82
C VAL A 49 -11.30 10.53 -4.73
N ILE A 50 -12.57 10.13 -4.82
CA ILE A 50 -13.18 9.21 -3.85
C ILE A 50 -12.42 7.86 -3.84
N LEU A 51 -12.13 7.30 -5.01
CA LEU A 51 -11.37 6.05 -5.15
C LEU A 51 -9.95 6.17 -4.59
N MET A 52 -9.28 7.30 -4.81
CA MET A 52 -7.95 7.56 -4.27
C MET A 52 -7.98 7.66 -2.75
N VAL A 53 -8.96 8.37 -2.16
CA VAL A 53 -9.13 8.48 -0.70
C VAL A 53 -9.38 7.12 -0.07
N ILE A 54 -10.28 6.32 -0.64
CA ILE A 54 -10.56 4.95 -0.17
C ILE A 54 -9.29 4.10 -0.27
N GLY A 55 -8.62 4.10 -1.43
CA GLY A 55 -7.36 3.36 -1.62
C GLY A 55 -6.27 3.79 -0.63
N PHE A 56 -6.20 5.08 -0.29
CA PHE A 56 -5.24 5.61 0.68
C PHE A 56 -5.57 5.21 2.12
N ILE A 57 -6.85 5.20 2.51
CA ILE A 57 -7.29 4.71 3.82
C ILE A 57 -6.95 3.23 3.98
N PHE A 58 -7.27 2.41 2.97
CA PHE A 58 -6.90 1.00 2.97
C PHE A 58 -5.37 0.84 3.05
N ARG A 59 -4.60 1.57 2.24
CA ARG A 59 -3.13 1.49 2.28
C ARG A 59 -2.53 1.97 3.59
N GLY A 60 -3.12 2.99 4.24
CA GLY A 60 -2.68 3.53 5.52
C GLY A 60 -2.97 2.62 6.71
N GLN A 61 -4.12 1.94 6.71
CA GLN A 61 -4.52 1.01 7.77
C GLN A 61 -3.68 -0.28 7.80
N PHE A 62 -3.20 -0.75 6.64
CA PHE A 62 -2.53 -2.06 6.53
C PHE A 62 -0.99 -2.03 6.45
N LYS A 63 -0.34 -0.88 6.72
CA LYS A 63 1.13 -0.78 6.81
C LYS A 63 1.79 -1.69 7.86
N LYS A 64 1.03 -2.34 8.74
CA LYS A 64 1.52 -3.27 9.76
C LYS A 64 1.09 -4.71 9.47
N ALA A 65 1.81 -5.40 8.59
CA ALA A 65 2.12 -6.83 8.72
C ALA A 65 2.74 -7.39 7.43
N THR A 66 3.83 -6.79 6.93
CA THR A 66 4.77 -7.62 6.17
C THR A 66 5.58 -8.36 7.22
N THR A 67 5.05 -9.47 7.73
CA THR A 67 5.89 -10.44 8.45
C THR A 67 7.03 -10.76 7.47
N PRO A 68 8.29 -10.44 7.82
CA PRO A 68 9.40 -10.67 6.91
C PRO A 68 9.37 -12.16 6.56
N SER A 69 9.19 -12.46 5.27
CA SER A 69 9.27 -13.83 4.79
C SER A 69 10.60 -14.39 5.31
N GLY A 70 10.58 -15.53 6.01
CA GLY A 70 11.75 -16.13 6.65
C GLY A 70 12.92 -16.45 5.70
N ARG A 71 12.81 -16.09 4.42
CA ARG A 71 13.80 -16.19 3.35
C ARG A 71 15.05 -15.32 3.60
N PHE A 72 14.94 -14.25 4.40
CA PHE A 72 16.08 -13.39 4.78
C PHE A 72 16.63 -13.63 6.20
N SER A 73 16.31 -14.79 6.81
CA SER A 73 16.87 -15.20 8.10
C SER A 73 18.41 -15.27 8.07
N LEU A 74 19.00 -15.74 6.97
CA LEU A 74 20.45 -15.87 6.81
C LEU A 74 21.16 -14.52 6.72
N VAL A 75 20.59 -13.54 6.00
CA VAL A 75 21.14 -12.19 5.89
C VAL A 75 21.07 -11.45 7.23
N LYS A 76 20.01 -11.68 8.03
CA LYS A 76 19.89 -11.11 9.38
C LYS A 76 20.94 -11.65 10.37
N ARG A 77 21.44 -12.87 10.18
CA ARG A 77 22.53 -13.45 10.99
C ARG A 77 23.90 -12.87 10.62
N LEU A 78 24.08 -12.42 9.39
CA LEU A 78 25.32 -11.83 8.88
C LEU A 78 25.41 -10.32 9.10
N MET A 79 24.31 -9.67 9.50
CA MET A 79 24.28 -8.25 9.80
C MET A 79 24.73 -8.00 11.26
N PRO A 80 25.81 -7.24 11.51
CA PRO A 80 26.28 -6.97 12.86
C PRO A 80 25.22 -6.17 13.62
N LYS A 81 24.83 -6.66 14.80
CA LYS A 81 23.99 -5.91 15.75
C LYS A 81 24.75 -4.65 16.19
N SER A 82 24.48 -3.51 15.57
CA SER A 82 24.78 -2.22 16.21
C SER A 82 23.92 -2.14 17.46
N LYS A 83 24.58 -2.25 18.62
CA LYS A 83 24.00 -2.10 19.95
C LYS A 83 23.13 -0.84 19.97
N LYS A 84 21.83 -1.00 20.24
CA LYS A 84 21.04 0.11 20.78
C LYS A 84 21.64 0.45 22.14
N PRO A 85 22.06 1.70 22.41
CA PRO A 85 22.38 2.10 23.77
C PRO A 85 21.09 2.04 24.58
N ASP A 86 21.16 1.37 25.74
CA ASP A 86 20.17 1.46 26.80
C ASP A 86 19.87 2.93 27.08
N GLN A 87 18.62 3.33 26.84
CA GLN A 87 18.02 4.47 27.51
C GLN A 87 17.32 3.90 28.74
N GLU A 88 18.12 3.58 29.77
CA GLU A 88 17.67 3.37 31.14
C GLU A 88 17.97 4.66 31.92
N LYS A 89 16.93 5.42 32.25
CA LYS A 89 16.55 5.79 33.64
C LYS A 89 15.59 6.98 33.66
N LYS A 90 14.35 6.71 34.03
CA LYS A 90 13.76 7.30 35.24
C LYS A 90 12.73 6.35 35.83
#